data_AF-A0ABD5BZT3-F1
#
_entry.id   AF-A0ABD5BZT3-F1
#
_cell.length_a   1.000
_cell.length_b   1.000
_cell.length_c   1.000
_cell.angle_alpha   90.00
_cell.angle_beta   90.00
_cell.angle_gamma   90.00
#
_symmetry.space_group_name_H-M   'P 1'
#
loop_
_entity.id
_entity.type
_entity.pdbx_description
1 polymer ?
#
loop_
_entity_poly.entity_id
_entity_poly.type
_entity_poly.pdbx_seq_one_letter_code
_entity_poly.pdbx_strand_id
1 'polypeptide(L)'
;MGTDVKVEFEAKRNGKWEPVHNQYAIERNYLFFAWLANQRNEYGVQPIAKHRGLPRDYRYEDGPGEHSQSWLSADEILNAPDQEITMKGCLAEAEYKKWNGAGKPSADVIYGPDLSGRPGYVEVSWTVKIREEFSDFLKTVEALRNEYGEVRMVFGFDS
;
A
#
# COMPACT_ATOMS: atom_id res chain seq x y z
N MET A 1 3.31 -4.66 -17.60
CA MET A 1 4.39 -3.80 -17.06
C MET A 1 3.90 -3.33 -15.70
N GLY A 2 4.53 -3.83 -14.64
CA GLY A 2 4.16 -3.56 -13.25
C GLY A 2 4.95 -2.35 -12.76
N THR A 3 4.24 -1.38 -12.18
CA THR A 3 4.73 -0.11 -11.62
C THR A 3 4.91 -0.41 -10.14
N ASP A 4 6.15 -0.63 -9.70
CA ASP A 4 6.48 -0.99 -8.33
C ASP A 4 6.30 0.23 -7.40
N VAL A 5 5.90 -0.02 -6.16
CA VAL A 5 5.92 1.04 -5.13
C VAL A 5 7.32 1.10 -4.58
N LYS A 6 7.94 2.27 -4.66
CA LYS A 6 9.24 2.52 -4.06
C LYS A 6 9.06 3.19 -2.72
N VAL A 7 9.72 2.64 -1.71
CA VAL A 7 9.77 3.22 -0.38
C VAL A 7 11.21 3.42 0.05
N GLU A 8 11.45 4.53 0.71
CA GLU A 8 12.69 4.82 1.40
C GLU A 8 12.37 5.20 2.83
N PHE A 9 13.18 4.69 3.77
CA PHE A 9 13.06 5.05 5.17
C PHE A 9 14.21 5.99 5.54
N GLU A 10 13.89 7.04 6.28
CA GLU A 10 14.86 7.95 6.86
C GLU A 10 14.65 8.02 8.37
N ALA A 11 15.74 7.99 9.12
CA ALA A 11 15.74 8.22 10.55
C ALA A 11 16.35 9.59 10.86
N LYS A 12 15.83 10.24 11.90
CA LYS A 12 16.36 11.52 12.35
C LYS A 12 17.52 11.31 13.31
N ARG A 13 18.71 11.76 12.93
CA ARG A 13 19.93 11.71 13.74
C ARG A 13 20.56 13.09 13.78
N ASN A 14 20.89 13.58 14.98
CA ASN A 14 21.47 14.91 15.17
C ASN A 14 20.69 16.05 14.45
N GLY A 15 19.36 15.94 14.42
CA GLY A 15 18.47 16.91 13.77
C GLY A 15 18.41 16.83 12.24
N LYS A 16 19.05 15.84 11.61
CA LYS A 16 19.02 15.61 10.16
C LYS A 16 18.39 14.26 9.83
N TRP A 17 17.68 14.19 8.71
CA TRP A 17 17.17 12.93 8.18
C TRP A 17 18.28 12.23 7.40
N GLU A 18 18.52 10.97 7.77
CA GLU A 18 19.52 10.11 7.16
C GLU A 18 18.82 8.83 6.68
N PRO A 19 19.09 8.37 5.44
CA PRO A 19 18.56 7.10 4.96
C PRO A 19 18.96 5.95 5.88
N VAL A 20 18.00 5.07 6.17
CA VAL A 20 18.27 3.82 6.88
C VAL A 20 18.17 2.66 5.90
N HIS A 21 19.12 1.73 6.00
CA HIS A 21 19.15 0.59 5.09
C HIS A 21 17.99 -0.35 5.42
N ASN A 22 17.02 -0.42 4.53
CA ASN A 22 15.95 -1.40 4.58
C ASN A 22 15.55 -1.79 3.16
N GLN A 23 15.41 -3.08 2.91
CA GLN A 23 14.93 -3.63 1.65
C GLN A 23 13.46 -4.05 1.81
N TYR A 24 12.59 -3.08 2.09
CA TYR A 24 11.15 -3.33 1.98
C TYR A 24 10.76 -3.15 0.53
N ALA A 25 10.35 -4.23 -0.12
CA ALA A 25 9.79 -4.22 -1.45
C ALA A 25 8.33 -4.65 -1.36
N ILE A 26 7.45 -3.90 -2.02
CA ILE A 26 6.07 -4.29 -2.23
C ILE A 26 5.77 -4.16 -3.71
N GLU A 27 5.19 -5.23 -4.27
CA GLU A 27 4.69 -5.20 -5.64
C GLU A 27 3.58 -4.14 -5.77
N ARG A 28 3.22 -3.81 -7.01
CA ARG A 28 2.14 -2.86 -7.29
C ARG A 28 0.88 -3.19 -6.48
N ASN A 29 0.59 -2.36 -5.49
CA ASN A 29 -0.59 -2.48 -4.66
C ASN A 29 -1.29 -1.12 -4.54
N TYR A 30 -2.32 -0.90 -5.35
CA TYR A 30 -3.07 0.36 -5.33
C TYR A 30 -3.81 0.57 -4.03
N LEU A 31 -4.23 -0.51 -3.36
CA LEU A 31 -4.86 -0.40 -2.05
C LEU A 31 -3.87 0.14 -1.01
N PHE A 32 -2.64 -0.37 -1.02
CA PHE A 32 -1.58 0.10 -0.14
C PHE A 32 -1.40 1.61 -0.27
N PHE A 33 -1.32 2.12 -1.50
CA PHE A 33 -1.10 3.54 -1.72
C PHE A 33 -2.33 4.42 -1.48
N ALA A 34 -3.52 3.91 -1.80
CA ALA A 34 -4.77 4.55 -1.44
C ALA A 34 -4.85 4.74 0.08
N TRP A 35 -4.43 3.71 0.85
CA TRP A 35 -4.35 3.77 2.30
C TRP A 35 -3.30 4.77 2.78
N LEU A 36 -2.10 4.83 2.19
CA LEU A 36 -1.07 5.76 2.64
C LEU A 36 -1.41 7.24 2.37
N ALA A 37 -1.83 7.57 1.14
CA ALA A 37 -1.87 8.96 0.65
C ALA A 37 -3.12 9.37 -0.15
N ASN A 38 -4.18 8.56 -0.13
CA ASN A 38 -5.41 8.77 -0.90
C ASN A 38 -5.22 8.83 -2.43
N GLN A 39 -4.27 8.06 -2.94
CA GLN A 39 -3.92 8.05 -4.35
C GLN A 39 -4.55 6.85 -5.04
N ARG A 40 -5.27 7.08 -6.15
CA ARG A 40 -6.06 6.05 -6.87
C ARG A 40 -6.99 5.25 -5.94
N ASN A 41 -7.62 5.95 -5.01
CA ASN A 41 -8.49 5.37 -4.00
C ASN A 41 -9.89 5.06 -4.55
N GLU A 42 -9.97 4.07 -5.43
CA GLU A 42 -11.23 3.52 -5.94
C GLU A 42 -11.90 2.58 -4.92
N TYR A 43 -11.14 2.16 -3.90
CA TYR A 43 -11.58 1.24 -2.85
C TYR A 43 -12.37 1.90 -1.72
N GLY A 44 -12.34 3.24 -1.64
CA GLY A 44 -12.97 3.98 -0.54
C GLY A 44 -12.28 3.81 0.81
N VAL A 45 -10.99 3.43 0.82
CA VAL A 45 -10.20 3.26 2.04
C VAL A 45 -9.98 4.63 2.70
N GLN A 46 -10.06 4.73 4.03
CA GLN A 46 -9.69 5.94 4.74
C GLN A 46 -8.16 6.10 4.71
N PRO A 47 -7.63 7.17 4.09
CA PRO A 47 -6.20 7.35 3.99
C PRO A 47 -5.60 7.81 5.33
N ILE A 48 -4.34 7.45 5.60
CA ILE A 48 -3.58 7.93 6.77
C ILE A 48 -3.39 9.45 6.65
N ALA A 49 -3.04 9.92 5.46
CA ALA A 49 -2.92 11.34 5.16
C ALA A 49 -3.37 11.67 3.74
N LYS A 50 -3.65 12.96 3.49
CA LYS A 50 -3.66 13.48 2.13
C LYS A 50 -2.23 13.49 1.57
N HIS A 51 -2.08 13.28 0.27
CA HIS A 51 -0.81 13.45 -0.44
C HIS A 51 -0.14 14.80 -0.15
N ARG A 52 1.16 14.77 0.22
CA ARG A 52 1.91 15.95 0.67
C ARG A 52 3.08 16.35 -0.22
N GLY A 53 3.40 15.58 -1.28
CA GLY A 53 4.65 15.77 -2.02
C GLY A 53 5.85 15.24 -1.22
N LEU A 54 7.07 15.53 -1.71
CA LEU A 54 8.29 15.20 -0.98
C LEU A 54 8.44 16.07 0.30
N PRO A 55 9.10 15.55 1.36
CA PRO A 55 9.53 16.37 2.47
C PRO A 55 10.41 17.54 2.00
N ARG A 56 10.28 18.72 2.61
CA ARG A 56 11.05 19.93 2.23
C ARG A 56 12.57 19.77 2.38
N ASP A 57 12.97 18.91 3.29
CA ASP A 57 14.35 18.59 3.66
C ASP A 57 14.78 17.22 3.11
N TYR A 58 14.05 16.67 2.14
CA TYR A 58 14.42 15.44 1.46
C TYR A 58 15.63 15.66 0.55
N ARG A 59 16.53 14.68 0.52
CA ARG A 59 17.88 14.85 -0.06
C ARG A 59 17.89 14.82 -1.60
N TYR A 60 16.96 14.10 -2.23
CA TYR A 60 16.97 13.86 -3.67
C TYR A 60 15.78 14.54 -4.34
N GLU A 61 16.01 15.38 -5.35
CA GLU A 61 14.93 16.13 -6.00
C GLU A 61 13.91 15.22 -6.68
N ASP A 62 14.36 14.07 -7.18
CA ASP A 62 13.52 13.14 -7.95
C ASP A 62 12.65 12.22 -7.07
N GLY A 63 12.94 12.08 -5.78
CA GLY A 63 12.21 11.15 -4.92
C GLY A 63 12.57 9.67 -5.17
N PRO A 64 11.98 8.75 -4.38
CA PRO A 64 12.18 7.31 -4.55
C PRO A 64 11.49 6.72 -5.79
N GLY A 65 10.73 7.47 -6.58
CA GLY A 65 10.06 6.99 -7.80
C GLY A 65 9.68 8.15 -8.73
N GLU A 66 8.90 7.89 -9.78
CA GLU A 66 8.63 8.89 -10.81
C GLU A 66 7.47 9.85 -10.50
N HIS A 67 6.44 9.40 -9.77
CA HIS A 67 5.27 10.24 -9.51
C HIS A 67 4.52 9.93 -8.20
N SER A 68 3.57 10.81 -7.86
CA SER A 68 2.69 10.71 -6.68
C SER A 68 3.45 10.66 -5.34
N GLN A 69 4.64 11.28 -5.30
CA GLN A 69 5.53 11.25 -4.14
C GLN A 69 4.87 11.79 -2.87
N SER A 70 4.98 11.06 -1.77
CA SER A 70 4.51 11.51 -0.47
C SER A 70 5.38 10.94 0.65
N TRP A 71 5.08 11.35 1.89
CA TRP A 71 5.76 10.83 3.06
C TRP A 71 4.81 10.74 4.26
N LEU A 72 5.18 9.87 5.20
CA LEU A 72 4.50 9.66 6.47
C LEU A 72 5.53 9.37 7.55
N SER A 73 5.29 9.81 8.78
CA SER A 73 6.07 9.35 9.93
C SER A 73 5.70 7.92 10.31
N ALA A 74 6.62 7.20 10.95
CA ALA A 74 6.34 5.87 11.50
C ALA A 74 5.20 5.91 12.52
N ASP A 75 5.08 6.98 13.32
CA ASP A 75 3.98 7.18 14.25
C ASP A 75 2.63 7.34 13.54
N GLU A 76 2.56 8.10 12.44
CA GLU A 76 1.33 8.21 11.65
C GLU A 76 0.90 6.84 11.10
N ILE A 77 1.87 6.04 10.63
CA ILE A 77 1.59 4.72 10.07
C ILE A 77 1.08 3.76 11.15
N LEU A 78 1.79 3.67 12.29
CA LEU A 78 1.47 2.69 13.33
C LEU A 78 0.17 3.03 14.08
N ASN A 79 -0.10 4.32 14.27
CA ASN A 79 -1.30 4.81 14.95
C ASN A 79 -2.51 5.00 14.02
N ALA A 80 -2.36 4.71 12.72
CA ALA A 80 -3.48 4.76 11.80
C ALA A 80 -4.61 3.81 12.27
N PRO A 81 -5.88 4.27 12.23
CA PRO A 81 -7.00 3.43 12.64
C PRO A 81 -7.09 2.21 11.72
N ASP A 82 -7.42 1.06 12.31
CA ASP A 82 -7.74 -0.12 11.53
C ASP A 82 -9.06 0.09 10.76
N GLN A 83 -9.19 -0.63 9.66
CA GLN A 83 -10.38 -0.56 8.82
C GLN A 83 -10.53 -1.82 7.99
N GLU A 84 -11.79 -2.14 7.71
CA GLU A 84 -12.17 -3.21 6.81
C GLU A 84 -12.69 -2.61 5.51
N ILE A 85 -12.21 -3.13 4.39
CA ILE A 85 -12.67 -2.76 3.06
C ILE A 85 -13.31 -3.96 2.39
N THR A 86 -14.33 -3.72 1.56
CA THR A 86 -14.86 -4.73 0.65
C THR A 86 -14.18 -4.58 -0.69
N MET A 87 -13.31 -5.52 -1.03
CA MET A 87 -12.73 -5.64 -2.35
C MET A 87 -13.71 -6.32 -3.30
N LYS A 88 -13.64 -5.97 -4.59
CA LYS A 88 -14.43 -6.58 -5.65
C LYS A 88 -13.56 -6.92 -6.84
N GLY A 89 -13.92 -7.97 -7.56
CA GLY A 89 -13.29 -8.36 -8.82
C GLY A 89 -14.02 -9.52 -9.46
N CYS A 90 -13.42 -10.10 -10.49
CA CYS A 90 -13.97 -11.24 -11.22
C CYS A 90 -13.03 -12.45 -11.15
N LEU A 91 -13.61 -13.63 -11.00
CA LEU A 91 -12.94 -14.91 -11.15
C LEU A 91 -13.47 -15.64 -12.38
N ALA A 92 -12.63 -16.43 -13.04
CA ALA A 92 -13.12 -17.42 -14.00
C ALA A 92 -14.03 -18.43 -13.27
N GLU A 93 -15.10 -18.88 -13.91
CA GLU A 93 -16.11 -19.77 -13.29
C GLU A 93 -15.49 -21.04 -12.71
N ALA A 94 -14.47 -21.59 -13.36
CA ALA A 94 -13.75 -22.77 -12.88
C ALA A 94 -13.00 -22.51 -11.56
N GLU A 95 -12.45 -21.31 -11.36
CA GLU A 95 -11.77 -20.92 -10.12
C GLU A 95 -12.77 -20.52 -9.04
N TYR A 96 -13.87 -19.86 -9.43
CA TYR A 96 -14.97 -19.55 -8.51
C TYR A 96 -15.51 -20.80 -7.82
N LYS A 97 -15.70 -21.91 -8.57
CA LYS A 97 -16.17 -23.19 -8.02
C LYS A 97 -15.23 -23.82 -6.99
N LYS A 98 -13.94 -23.45 -6.99
CA LYS A 98 -12.94 -23.92 -6.03
C LYS A 98 -12.83 -23.01 -4.82
N TRP A 99 -13.23 -21.75 -4.96
CA TRP A 99 -13.17 -20.77 -3.88
C TRP A 99 -14.22 -21.05 -2.82
N ASN A 100 -13.83 -20.99 -1.56
CA ASN A 100 -14.71 -21.25 -0.41
C ASN A 100 -15.65 -20.08 -0.08
N GLY A 101 -15.59 -18.98 -0.83
CA GLY A 101 -16.39 -17.77 -0.61
C GLY A 101 -15.92 -16.89 0.55
N ALA A 102 -14.75 -17.19 1.14
CA ALA A 102 -14.20 -16.46 2.28
C ALA A 102 -12.77 -15.95 1.99
N GLY A 103 -12.48 -14.73 2.45
CA GLY A 103 -11.18 -14.10 2.27
C GLY A 103 -10.82 -13.83 0.81
N LYS A 104 -9.59 -13.38 0.58
CA LYS A 104 -9.07 -13.15 -0.77
C LYS A 104 -8.99 -14.47 -1.54
N PRO A 105 -9.53 -14.56 -2.77
CA PRO A 105 -9.32 -15.74 -3.61
C PRO A 105 -7.84 -16.02 -3.82
N SER A 106 -7.45 -17.29 -3.82
CA SER A 106 -6.07 -17.70 -4.12
C SER A 106 -5.75 -17.65 -5.62
N ALA A 107 -6.78 -17.62 -6.47
CA ALA A 107 -6.65 -17.46 -7.91
C ALA A 107 -6.49 -15.98 -8.28
N ASP A 108 -5.93 -15.73 -9.47
CA ASP A 108 -5.79 -14.38 -9.99
C ASP A 108 -7.16 -13.70 -10.15
N VAL A 109 -7.42 -12.72 -9.29
CA VAL A 109 -8.61 -11.89 -9.38
C VAL A 109 -8.38 -10.82 -10.43
N ILE A 110 -9.31 -10.72 -11.37
CA ILE A 110 -9.26 -9.67 -12.37
C ILE A 110 -10.07 -8.48 -11.89
N TYR A 111 -9.41 -7.33 -11.81
CA TYR A 111 -10.01 -6.08 -11.37
C TYR A 111 -10.51 -5.26 -12.57
N GLY A 112 -11.66 -4.61 -12.41
CA GLY A 112 -12.23 -3.71 -13.39
C GLY A 112 -13.65 -4.08 -13.82
N PRO A 113 -14.44 -3.09 -14.30
CA PRO A 113 -15.85 -3.29 -14.64
C PRO A 113 -16.05 -4.13 -15.91
N ASP A 114 -15.05 -4.20 -16.78
CA ASP A 114 -15.19 -4.75 -18.13
C ASP A 114 -15.54 -6.24 -18.18
N LEU A 115 -15.32 -6.98 -17.08
CA LEU A 115 -15.60 -8.41 -16.98
C LEU A 115 -16.91 -8.76 -16.28
N SER A 116 -17.50 -7.80 -15.56
CA SER A 116 -18.78 -8.04 -14.89
C SER A 116 -19.86 -8.30 -15.94
N GLY A 117 -20.48 -9.48 -15.88
CA GLY A 117 -21.49 -9.93 -16.86
C GLY A 117 -20.93 -10.61 -18.11
N ARG A 118 -19.61 -10.83 -18.24
CA ARG A 118 -19.07 -11.67 -19.32
C ARG A 118 -19.32 -13.16 -19.05
N PRO A 119 -19.75 -13.94 -20.05
CA PRO A 119 -19.86 -15.40 -19.90
C PRO A 119 -18.54 -16.02 -19.45
N GLY A 120 -18.61 -16.94 -18.47
CA GLY A 120 -17.44 -17.63 -17.92
C GLY A 120 -16.71 -16.88 -16.80
N TYR A 121 -17.17 -15.68 -16.41
CA TYR A 121 -16.65 -14.93 -15.27
C TYR A 121 -17.74 -14.68 -14.22
N VAL A 122 -17.34 -14.73 -12.95
CA VAL A 122 -18.22 -14.52 -11.80
C VAL A 122 -17.67 -13.36 -10.98
N GLU A 123 -18.51 -12.35 -10.74
CA GLU A 123 -18.17 -11.26 -9.83
C GLU A 123 -18.13 -11.78 -8.40
N VAL A 124 -17.08 -11.43 -7.68
CA VAL A 124 -16.87 -11.82 -6.28
C VAL A 124 -16.48 -10.60 -5.46
N SER A 125 -16.79 -10.67 -4.17
CA SER A 125 -16.38 -9.68 -3.19
C SER A 125 -15.87 -10.36 -1.93
N TRP A 126 -14.84 -9.79 -1.32
CA TRP A 126 -14.29 -10.27 -0.06
C TRP A 126 -13.85 -9.10 0.82
N THR A 127 -13.81 -9.35 2.13
CA THR A 127 -13.34 -8.36 3.09
C THR A 127 -11.83 -8.45 3.24
N VAL A 128 -11.17 -7.30 3.26
CA VAL A 128 -9.75 -7.15 3.60
C VAL A 128 -9.64 -6.24 4.82
N LYS A 129 -8.91 -6.70 5.84
CA LYS A 129 -8.54 -5.88 6.99
C LYS A 129 -7.16 -5.29 6.73
N ILE A 130 -7.05 -3.97 6.74
CA ILE A 130 -5.83 -3.27 6.30
C ILE A 130 -4.63 -3.66 7.15
N ARG A 131 -4.78 -3.76 8.48
CA ARG A 131 -3.66 -4.10 9.36
C ARG A 131 -3.21 -5.56 9.21
N GLU A 132 -4.11 -6.47 8.87
CA GLU A 132 -3.75 -7.87 8.60
C GLU A 132 -3.05 -7.99 7.24
N GLU A 133 -3.60 -7.36 6.19
CA GLU A 133 -3.04 -7.36 4.82
C GLU A 133 -1.63 -6.77 4.77
N PHE A 134 -1.39 -5.66 5.49
CA PHE A 134 -0.09 -4.98 5.51
C PHE A 134 0.70 -5.25 6.80
N SER A 135 0.47 -6.40 7.43
CA SER A 135 1.12 -6.73 8.72
C SER A 135 2.64 -6.76 8.63
N ASP A 136 3.23 -7.26 7.55
CA ASP A 136 4.70 -7.29 7.39
C ASP A 136 5.29 -5.90 7.17
N PHE A 137 4.56 -5.01 6.48
CA PHE A 137 4.91 -3.59 6.41
C PHE A 137 4.90 -2.94 7.79
N LEU A 138 3.82 -3.15 8.55
CA LEU A 138 3.67 -2.58 9.90
C LEU A 138 4.77 -3.06 10.85
N LYS A 139 5.12 -4.35 10.82
CA LYS A 139 6.26 -4.89 11.59
C LYS A 139 7.57 -4.24 11.19
N THR A 140 7.76 -3.99 9.89
CA THR A 140 8.97 -3.32 9.38
C THR A 140 9.07 -1.88 9.90
N VAL A 141 7.97 -1.14 9.84
CA VAL A 141 7.89 0.24 10.36
C VAL A 141 8.11 0.27 11.88
N GLU A 142 7.52 -0.68 12.61
CA GLU A 142 7.70 -0.81 14.06
C GLU A 142 9.15 -1.13 14.43
N ALA A 143 9.80 -2.06 13.73
CA ALA A 143 11.20 -2.40 13.96
C ALA A 143 12.11 -1.17 13.76
N LEU A 144 11.93 -0.44 12.67
CA LEU A 144 12.70 0.78 12.39
C LEU A 144 12.48 1.87 13.44
N ARG A 145 11.22 2.10 13.85
CA ARG A 145 10.89 3.06 14.91
C ARG A 145 11.55 2.67 16.23
N ASN A 146 11.53 1.38 16.58
CA ASN A 146 12.12 0.90 17.82
C ASN A 146 13.66 1.02 17.80
N GLU A 147 14.30 0.84 16.64
CA GLU A 147 15.75 0.96 16.48
C GLU A 147 16.22 2.43 16.47
N TYR A 148 15.49 3.31 15.78
CA TYR A 148 15.97 4.66 15.48
C TYR A 148 15.17 5.81 16.11
N GLY A 149 14.02 5.53 16.74
CA GLY A 149 13.13 6.54 17.30
C GLY A 149 12.33 7.26 16.22
N GLU A 150 12.73 8.49 15.89
CA GLU A 150 12.05 9.31 14.87
C GLU A 150 12.36 8.78 13.46
N VAL A 151 11.39 8.11 12.84
CA VAL A 151 11.48 7.56 11.48
C VAL A 151 10.38 8.13 10.60
N ARG A 152 10.70 8.37 9.32
CA ARG A 152 9.73 8.64 8.27
C ARG A 152 9.95 7.72 7.09
N MET A 153 8.87 7.47 6.37
CA MET A 153 8.86 6.80 5.08
C MET A 153 8.55 7.83 3.99
N VAL A 154 9.36 7.84 2.94
CA VAL A 154 9.14 8.58 1.70
C VAL A 154 8.84 7.57 0.60
N PHE A 155 7.85 7.83 -0.26
CA PHE A 155 7.36 6.80 -1.18
C PHE A 155 6.70 7.37 -2.44
N GLY A 156 6.75 6.59 -3.54
CA GLY A 156 6.15 6.91 -4.84
C GLY A 156 6.05 5.71 -5.79
N PHE A 157 5.67 5.96 -7.06
CA PHE A 157 5.47 4.94 -8.10
C PHE A 157 6.50 5.05 -9.21
N ASP A 158 7.02 3.92 -9.68
CA ASP A 158 7.83 3.81 -10.90
C ASP A 158 6.97 3.44 -12.10
N SER A 159 6.85 4.28 -13.13
CA SER A 159 5.94 4.05 -14.28
C SER A 159 6.01 2.65 -14.91
#